data_AF-A0A8C6XVP8-F1
#
_entry.id   AF-A0A8C6XVP8-F1
#
_cell.length_a   1.000
_cell.length_b   1.000
_cell.length_c   1.000
_cell.angle_alpha   90.00
_cell.angle_beta   90.00
_cell.angle_gamma   90.00
#
_symmetry.space_group_name_H-M   'P 1'
#
loop_
_entity.id
_entity.type
_entity.pdbx_description
1 polymer ?
#
loop_
_entity_poly.entity_id
_entity_poly.type
_entity_poly.pdbx_seq_one_letter_code
_entity_poly.pdbx_strand_id
1 'polypeptide(L)'
;MTTVADKRLDFIENYCTLSLHVKPDKWSKFATSEETHTMLNEFYEKQDVTTLVITLNPTGQLVPCLGFPSILKNKGVYFVKKRHENITKDNFLEALLVGDISPSPVEMLPFLANIYIYRKTVVLTVGLASTRWITHRILVNPNHLNCTTDDVIRQAHRLKNEMFVMGGKIKGKTLLPLPENMTALDSVSEVFDSSLLHSIETIIIDWSHQIRDILSKDSAQPLLDGLNPLPRVEFDFWFSRQVNLQCINEQLYAPQVKMIADILERAKSCYWPALKNVFRDVSAGKLFSRKSTCVTSGGIQNFLLPVLWAWLGGRGLVG
;
A
#
# COMPACT_ATOMS: atom_id res chain seq x y z
N MET A 1 -17.12 -33.64 37.06
CA MET A 1 -17.07 -32.66 35.95
C MET A 1 -15.69 -32.03 35.97
N THR A 2 -14.81 -32.42 35.05
CA THR A 2 -13.47 -31.83 34.91
C THR A 2 -13.64 -30.42 34.34
N THR A 3 -13.44 -29.40 35.18
CA THR A 3 -13.39 -28.01 34.73
C THR A 3 -12.19 -27.84 33.79
N VAL A 4 -12.45 -27.75 32.48
CA VAL A 4 -11.41 -27.46 31.50
C VAL A 4 -10.81 -26.08 31.85
N ALA A 5 -9.50 -26.05 32.09
CA ALA A 5 -8.77 -24.81 32.34
C ALA A 5 -8.97 -23.86 31.15
N ASP A 6 -9.30 -22.60 31.42
CA ASP A 6 -9.52 -21.61 30.36
C ASP A 6 -8.19 -21.15 29.77
N LYS A 7 -7.84 -21.70 28.60
CA LYS A 7 -6.57 -21.42 27.90
C LYS A 7 -6.69 -20.29 26.87
N ARG A 8 -7.84 -19.62 26.78
CA ARG A 8 -8.05 -18.57 25.76
C ARG A 8 -7.13 -17.37 25.99
N LEU A 9 -6.91 -17.00 27.25
CA LEU A 9 -6.03 -15.89 27.61
C LEU A 9 -4.56 -16.24 27.35
N ASP A 10 -4.13 -17.44 27.74
CA ASP A 10 -2.78 -17.96 27.46
C ASP A 10 -2.49 -18.02 25.95
N PHE A 11 -3.50 -18.38 25.15
CA PHE A 11 -3.39 -18.38 23.70
C PHE A 11 -3.10 -16.97 23.16
N ILE A 12 -3.85 -15.97 23.62
CA ILE A 12 -3.62 -14.56 23.23
C ILE A 12 -2.24 -14.09 23.73
N GLU A 13 -1.85 -14.44 24.96
CA GLU A 13 -0.54 -14.11 25.53
C GLU A 13 0.61 -14.58 24.65
N ASN A 14 0.56 -15.85 24.25
CA ASN A 14 1.61 -16.47 23.44
C ASN A 14 1.82 -15.72 22.12
N TYR A 15 0.73 -15.39 21.42
CA TYR A 15 0.81 -14.62 20.17
C TYR A 15 1.32 -13.19 20.39
N CYS A 16 0.82 -12.50 21.42
CA CYS A 16 1.27 -11.14 21.73
C CYS A 16 2.76 -11.12 22.11
N THR A 17 3.22 -12.10 22.88
CA THR A 17 4.63 -12.22 23.30
C THR A 17 5.54 -12.49 22.11
N LEU A 18 5.15 -13.40 21.21
CA LEU A 18 5.93 -13.72 20.01
C LEU A 18 5.96 -12.57 19.01
N SER A 19 4.82 -11.92 18.78
CA SER A 19 4.66 -10.95 17.69
C SER A 19 4.98 -9.50 18.09
N LEU A 20 4.65 -9.10 19.32
CA LEU A 20 4.84 -7.74 19.83
C LEU A 20 6.00 -7.65 20.83
N HIS A 21 6.70 -8.75 21.13
CA HIS A 21 7.82 -8.81 22.07
C HIS A 21 7.47 -8.23 23.45
N VAL A 22 6.28 -8.57 23.95
CA VAL A 22 5.77 -8.09 25.23
C VAL A 22 6.57 -8.69 26.38
N LYS A 23 6.94 -7.86 27.35
CA LYS A 23 7.58 -8.33 28.59
C LYS A 23 6.52 -8.86 29.57
N PRO A 24 6.84 -9.87 30.40
CA PRO A 24 5.87 -10.48 31.33
C PRO A 24 5.16 -9.48 32.24
N ASP A 25 5.88 -8.48 32.77
CA ASP A 25 5.34 -7.43 33.63
C ASP A 25 4.25 -6.58 32.96
N LYS A 26 4.39 -6.34 31.65
CA LYS A 26 3.42 -5.59 30.86
C LYS A 26 2.19 -6.44 30.55
N TRP A 27 2.38 -7.73 30.27
CA TRP A 27 1.27 -8.67 30.10
C TRP A 27 0.48 -8.82 31.39
N SER A 28 1.13 -9.01 32.54
CA SER A 28 0.43 -9.14 33.82
C SER A 28 -0.47 -7.93 34.11
N LYS A 29 -0.01 -6.71 33.83
CA LYS A 29 -0.84 -5.49 33.97
C LYS A 29 -2.03 -5.45 33.00
N PHE A 30 -1.83 -5.93 31.78
CA PHE A 30 -2.89 -6.01 30.78
C PHE A 30 -3.94 -7.05 31.17
N ALA A 31 -3.49 -8.22 31.63
CA ALA A 31 -4.30 -9.37 32.00
C ALA A 31 -5.08 -9.17 33.30
N THR A 32 -4.70 -8.23 34.17
CA THR A 32 -5.44 -7.90 35.40
C THR A 32 -6.38 -6.68 35.25
N SER A 33 -6.37 -6.03 34.08
CA SER A 33 -7.22 -4.86 33.83
C SER A 33 -8.68 -5.28 33.62
N GLU A 34 -9.59 -4.63 34.36
CA GLU A 34 -11.04 -4.86 34.25
C GLU A 34 -11.58 -4.46 32.86
N GLU A 35 -11.05 -3.39 32.27
CA GLU A 35 -11.39 -2.96 30.91
C GLU A 35 -11.01 -4.03 29.88
N THR A 36 -9.82 -4.64 30.03
CA THR A 36 -9.37 -5.73 29.16
C THR A 36 -10.28 -6.94 29.27
N HIS A 37 -10.62 -7.36 30.49
CA HIS A 37 -11.53 -8.48 30.70
C HIS A 37 -12.90 -8.24 30.09
N THR A 38 -13.43 -7.03 30.23
CA THR A 38 -14.72 -6.63 29.66
C THR A 38 -14.70 -6.76 28.14
N MET A 39 -13.68 -6.22 27.47
CA MET A 39 -13.53 -6.32 26.02
C MET A 39 -13.30 -7.76 25.54
N LEU A 40 -12.49 -8.55 26.24
CA LEU A 40 -12.25 -9.95 25.89
C LEU A 40 -13.54 -10.77 26.00
N ASN A 41 -14.31 -10.58 27.08
CA ASN A 41 -15.60 -11.26 27.25
C ASN A 41 -16.59 -10.84 26.16
N GLU A 42 -16.65 -9.54 25.84
CA GLU A 42 -17.48 -9.05 24.74
C GLU A 42 -17.10 -9.71 23.40
N PHE A 43 -15.81 -9.81 23.09
CA PHE A 43 -15.32 -10.53 21.91
C PHE A 43 -15.68 -12.01 21.95
N TYR A 44 -15.60 -12.68 23.10
CA TYR A 44 -15.91 -14.10 23.19
C TYR A 44 -17.39 -14.42 23.07
N GLU A 45 -18.26 -13.61 23.70
CA GLU A 45 -19.67 -13.93 23.90
C GLU A 45 -20.61 -13.33 22.84
N LYS A 46 -20.22 -12.25 22.16
CA LYS A 46 -21.05 -11.63 21.11
C LYS A 46 -20.66 -12.13 19.72
N GLN A 47 -21.62 -12.67 18.98
CA GLN A 47 -21.39 -13.17 17.60
C GLN A 47 -21.08 -12.05 16.60
N ASP A 48 -21.60 -10.85 16.85
CA ASP A 48 -21.39 -9.67 15.99
C ASP A 48 -20.02 -9.04 16.17
N VAL A 49 -19.37 -9.26 17.32
CA VAL A 49 -18.01 -8.79 17.59
C VAL A 49 -17.04 -9.81 17.02
N THR A 50 -16.72 -9.66 15.73
CA THR A 50 -15.91 -10.64 14.98
C THR A 50 -14.41 -10.44 15.10
N THR A 51 -13.96 -9.28 15.60
CA THR A 51 -12.55 -8.88 15.52
C THR A 51 -12.08 -8.30 16.85
N LEU A 52 -10.94 -8.80 17.32
CA LEU A 52 -10.15 -8.23 18.42
C LEU A 52 -8.77 -7.89 17.87
N VAL A 53 -8.29 -6.68 18.11
CA VAL A 53 -6.93 -6.25 17.79
C VAL A 53 -6.23 -5.82 19.07
N ILE A 54 -5.02 -6.30 19.28
CA ILE A 54 -4.16 -5.90 20.39
C ILE A 54 -2.96 -5.15 19.85
N THR A 55 -2.73 -3.96 20.39
CA THR A 55 -1.69 -3.03 19.95
C THR A 55 -0.87 -2.53 21.12
N LEU A 56 0.23 -1.82 20.82
CA LEU A 56 1.03 -1.12 21.83
C LEU A 56 0.82 0.39 21.72
N ASN A 57 0.48 1.03 22.84
CA ASN A 57 0.48 2.48 22.94
C ASN A 57 1.93 3.04 22.92
N PRO A 58 2.14 4.38 22.84
CA PRO A 58 3.48 4.96 22.83
C PRO A 58 4.33 4.68 24.07
N THR A 59 3.71 4.37 25.22
CA THR A 59 4.44 3.94 26.44
C THR A 59 4.76 2.43 26.43
N GLY A 60 4.35 1.73 25.37
CA GLY A 60 4.57 0.31 25.16
C GLY A 60 3.69 -0.59 26.03
N GLN A 61 2.55 -0.11 26.52
CA GLN A 61 1.52 -0.91 27.18
C GLN A 61 0.58 -1.49 26.13
N LEU A 62 0.05 -2.68 26.41
CA LEU A 62 -0.94 -3.34 25.56
C LEU A 62 -2.30 -2.66 25.67
N VAL A 63 -2.95 -2.48 24.53
CA VAL A 63 -4.30 -1.90 24.43
C VAL A 63 -5.14 -2.80 23.54
N PRO A 64 -6.27 -3.37 24.04
CA PRO A 64 -7.20 -4.12 23.23
C PRO A 64 -8.15 -3.16 22.49
N CYS A 65 -8.60 -3.57 21.31
CA CYS A 65 -9.56 -2.84 20.49
C CYS A 65 -10.51 -3.82 19.83
N LEU A 66 -11.81 -3.59 19.95
CA LEU A 66 -12.84 -4.36 19.26
C LEU A 66 -13.01 -3.77 17.85
N GLY A 67 -12.54 -4.50 16.85
CA GLY A 67 -12.44 -4.02 15.46
C GLY A 67 -11.05 -3.51 15.07
N PHE A 68 -10.88 -3.24 13.77
CA PHE A 68 -9.65 -2.67 13.26
C PHE A 68 -9.59 -1.17 13.54
N PRO A 69 -8.54 -0.66 14.20
CA PRO A 69 -8.40 0.77 14.46
C PRO A 69 -8.21 1.54 13.14
N SER A 70 -8.77 2.75 13.06
CA SER A 70 -8.63 3.63 11.88
C SER A 70 -7.21 4.13 11.68
N ILE A 71 -6.43 4.23 12.76
CA ILE A 71 -5.01 4.64 12.73
C ILE A 71 -4.22 3.67 13.60
N LEU A 72 -3.21 3.05 13.01
CA LEU A 72 -2.32 2.13 13.70
C LEU A 72 -0.90 2.69 13.70
N LYS A 73 -0.41 3.09 14.88
CA LYS A 73 0.94 3.69 15.02
C LYS A 73 2.05 2.64 15.03
N ASN A 74 1.77 1.48 15.60
CA ASN A 74 2.73 0.38 15.82
C ASN A 74 2.15 -0.92 15.29
N LYS A 75 2.98 -1.94 15.11
CA LYS A 75 2.51 -3.30 14.81
C LYS A 75 1.42 -3.74 15.81
N GLY A 76 0.41 -4.44 15.32
CA GLY A 76 -0.63 -5.06 16.12
C GLY A 76 -0.79 -6.55 15.80
N VAL A 77 -1.52 -7.26 16.65
CA VAL A 77 -1.97 -8.64 16.42
C VAL A 77 -3.48 -8.63 16.37
N TYR A 78 -4.07 -9.29 15.37
CA TYR A 78 -5.51 -9.45 15.26
C TYR A 78 -5.94 -10.89 15.49
N PHE A 79 -7.15 -11.03 16.02
CA PHE A 79 -7.87 -12.27 16.21
C PHE A 79 -9.26 -12.07 15.59
N VAL A 80 -9.52 -12.74 14.47
CA VAL A 80 -10.76 -12.64 13.71
C VAL A 80 -11.51 -13.96 13.78
N LYS A 81 -12.79 -13.92 14.10
CA LYS A 81 -13.64 -15.11 14.05
C LYS A 81 -13.88 -15.52 12.61
N LYS A 82 -13.69 -16.81 12.30
CA LYS A 82 -13.95 -17.36 10.97
C LYS A 82 -15.45 -17.42 10.64
N ARG A 83 -16.28 -17.50 11.68
CA ARG A 83 -17.75 -17.56 11.61
C ARG A 83 -18.34 -16.62 12.67
N HIS A 84 -19.59 -16.21 12.49
CA HIS A 84 -20.34 -15.45 13.49
C HIS A 84 -20.78 -16.38 14.63
N GLU A 85 -19.84 -16.75 15.50
CA GLU A 85 -20.06 -17.67 16.61
C GLU A 85 -19.36 -17.19 17.89
N ASN A 86 -19.72 -17.81 19.02
CA ASN A 86 -19.07 -17.53 20.30
C ASN A 86 -17.75 -18.29 20.40
N ILE A 87 -16.76 -17.68 21.05
CA ILE A 87 -15.46 -18.30 21.27
C ILE A 87 -15.45 -18.94 22.65
N THR A 88 -15.63 -20.26 22.67
CA THR A 88 -15.66 -21.09 23.86
C THR A 88 -14.27 -21.58 24.22
N LYS A 89 -14.16 -22.24 25.38
CA LYS A 89 -12.91 -22.84 25.85
C LYS A 89 -12.42 -24.00 24.97
N ASP A 90 -13.29 -24.53 24.10
CA ASP A 90 -13.00 -25.71 23.30
C ASP A 90 -12.78 -25.39 21.81
N ASN A 91 -13.37 -24.31 21.29
CA ASN A 91 -13.33 -24.00 19.86
C ASN A 91 -12.29 -22.94 19.44
N PHE A 92 -11.67 -22.22 20.38
CA PHE A 92 -10.90 -21.01 20.07
C PHE A 92 -9.73 -21.22 19.08
N LEU A 93 -9.11 -22.40 19.06
CA LEU A 93 -8.03 -22.73 18.11
C LEU A 93 -8.53 -22.87 16.66
N GLU A 94 -9.72 -23.43 16.48
CA GLU A 94 -10.29 -23.65 15.15
C GLU A 94 -11.13 -22.46 14.68
N ALA A 95 -11.79 -21.76 15.59
CA ALA A 95 -12.69 -20.65 15.31
C ALA A 95 -11.95 -19.34 14.97
N LEU A 96 -10.71 -19.17 15.41
CA LEU A 96 -9.95 -17.93 15.23
C LEU A 96 -8.98 -17.99 14.04
N LEU A 97 -8.94 -16.91 13.29
CA LEU A 97 -7.87 -16.53 12.36
C LEU A 97 -6.98 -15.51 13.08
N VAL A 98 -5.71 -15.83 13.24
CA VAL A 98 -4.74 -14.98 13.95
C VAL A 98 -3.69 -14.49 12.97
N GLY A 99 -3.31 -13.23 13.09
CA GLY A 99 -2.22 -12.67 12.29
C GLY A 99 -1.76 -11.31 12.76
N ASP A 100 -0.72 -10.83 12.09
CA ASP A 100 -0.11 -9.54 12.38
C ASP A 100 -0.67 -8.45 11.46
N ILE A 101 -0.78 -7.23 11.97
CA ILE A 101 -1.13 -6.04 11.20
C ILE A 101 0.01 -5.01 11.28
N SER A 102 0.45 -4.53 10.11
CA SER A 102 1.45 -3.46 9.98
C SER A 102 0.81 -2.10 10.22
N PRO A 103 1.54 -1.11 10.78
CA PRO A 103 1.08 0.28 10.87
C PRO A 103 0.74 0.90 9.51
N SER A 104 1.25 0.33 8.41
CA SER A 104 0.86 0.67 7.04
C SER A 104 0.30 -0.57 6.34
N PRO A 105 -1.01 -0.86 6.44
CA PRO A 105 -1.63 -2.02 5.80
C PRO A 105 -1.48 -1.98 4.27
N VAL A 106 -1.56 -0.79 3.67
CA VAL A 106 -1.42 -0.58 2.23
C VAL A 106 -0.04 -1.03 1.72
N GLU A 107 1.02 -0.91 2.53
CA GLU A 107 2.35 -1.39 2.17
C GLU A 107 2.53 -2.90 2.35
N MET A 108 1.76 -3.52 3.25
CA MET A 108 1.79 -4.97 3.47
C MET A 108 1.00 -5.72 2.37
N LEU A 109 -0.10 -5.16 1.88
CA LEU A 109 -1.01 -5.85 0.96
C LEU A 109 -0.35 -6.33 -0.34
N PRO A 110 0.55 -5.58 -1.00
CA PRO A 110 1.28 -6.08 -2.17
C PRO A 110 2.08 -7.36 -1.89
N PHE A 111 2.67 -7.48 -0.70
CA PHE A 111 3.40 -8.66 -0.29
C PHE A 111 2.46 -9.86 -0.06
N LEU A 112 1.31 -9.65 0.59
CA LEU A 112 0.30 -10.69 0.77
C LEU A 112 -0.28 -11.17 -0.56
N ALA A 113 -0.54 -10.25 -1.49
CA ALA A 113 -0.97 -10.59 -2.84
C ALA A 113 0.08 -11.46 -3.55
N ASN A 114 1.37 -11.10 -3.47
CA ASN A 114 2.45 -11.91 -4.03
C ASN A 114 2.52 -13.31 -3.41
N ILE A 115 2.38 -13.43 -2.08
CA ILE A 115 2.33 -14.75 -1.41
C ILE A 115 1.14 -15.57 -1.92
N TYR A 116 -0.03 -14.95 -2.03
CA TYR A 116 -1.23 -15.63 -2.51
C TYR A 116 -1.07 -16.12 -3.94
N ILE A 117 -0.59 -15.25 -4.84
CA ILE A 117 -0.29 -15.57 -6.24
C ILE A 117 0.70 -16.73 -6.30
N TYR A 118 1.84 -16.62 -5.61
CA TYR A 118 2.87 -17.65 -5.59
C TYR A 118 2.32 -18.99 -5.07
N ARG A 119 1.60 -18.98 -3.95
CA ARG A 119 0.99 -20.18 -3.37
C ARG A 119 0.00 -20.82 -4.34
N LYS A 120 -0.84 -20.05 -5.00
CA LYS A 120 -1.81 -20.58 -5.98
C LYS A 120 -1.10 -21.16 -7.19
N THR A 121 -0.11 -20.48 -7.76
CA THR A 121 0.67 -20.97 -8.91
C THR A 121 1.43 -22.25 -8.57
N VAL A 122 2.06 -22.33 -7.39
CA VAL A 122 2.80 -23.54 -6.95
C VAL A 122 1.85 -24.68 -6.58
N VAL A 123 0.75 -24.42 -5.87
CA VAL A 123 -0.23 -25.47 -5.52
C VAL A 123 -0.93 -26.00 -6.76
N LEU A 124 -1.21 -25.16 -7.76
CA LEU A 124 -1.77 -25.61 -9.03
C LEU A 124 -0.74 -26.48 -9.78
N THR A 125 0.51 -26.03 -9.93
CA THR A 125 1.53 -26.79 -10.68
C THR A 125 1.94 -28.11 -10.00
N VAL A 126 2.08 -28.13 -8.66
CA VAL A 126 2.47 -29.33 -7.91
C VAL A 126 1.30 -30.26 -7.62
N GLY A 127 0.10 -29.71 -7.35
CA GLY A 127 -1.11 -30.50 -7.10
C GLY A 127 -1.58 -31.30 -8.32
N LEU A 128 -1.37 -30.75 -9.53
CA LEU A 128 -1.64 -31.42 -10.80
C LEU A 128 -0.72 -32.63 -11.04
N ALA A 129 0.48 -32.66 -10.45
CA ALA A 129 1.42 -33.77 -10.62
C ALA A 129 1.11 -35.00 -9.74
N SER A 130 0.30 -34.85 -8.67
CA SER A 130 0.16 -35.88 -7.63
C SER A 130 -1.24 -36.51 -7.53
N THR A 131 -2.25 -36.01 -8.25
CA THR A 131 -3.63 -36.48 -8.05
C THR A 131 -4.38 -36.84 -9.34
N ARG A 132 -4.49 -38.16 -9.58
CA ARG A 132 -5.22 -38.81 -10.69
C ARG A 132 -6.72 -38.48 -10.74
N TRP A 133 -7.29 -37.92 -9.67
CA TRP A 133 -8.71 -37.54 -9.58
C TRP A 133 -8.98 -36.11 -10.08
N ILE A 134 -8.00 -35.20 -10.08
CA ILE A 134 -8.13 -33.88 -10.70
C ILE A 134 -8.13 -34.01 -12.23
N THR A 135 -7.42 -35.02 -12.76
CA THR A 135 -7.39 -35.35 -14.19
C THR A 135 -8.80 -35.61 -14.75
N HIS A 136 -9.68 -36.27 -14.00
CA HIS A 136 -11.03 -36.61 -14.50
C HIS A 136 -12.00 -35.41 -14.55
N ARG A 137 -11.82 -34.37 -13.72
CA ARG A 137 -12.67 -33.16 -13.76
C ARG A 137 -12.18 -32.13 -14.79
N ILE A 138 -10.86 -32.09 -15.05
CA ILE A 138 -10.27 -31.26 -16.10
C ILE A 138 -10.59 -31.82 -17.50
N LEU A 139 -10.62 -33.15 -17.68
CA LEU A 139 -10.96 -33.78 -18.97
C LEU A 139 -12.42 -33.56 -19.41
N VAL A 140 -13.33 -33.19 -18.50
CA VAL A 140 -14.76 -32.99 -18.81
C VAL A 140 -15.08 -31.55 -19.24
N ASN A 141 -14.29 -30.56 -18.81
CA ASN A 141 -14.36 -29.19 -19.35
C ASN A 141 -13.11 -28.36 -18.95
N PRO A 142 -12.02 -28.37 -19.75
CA PRO A 142 -10.75 -27.71 -19.40
C PRO A 142 -10.87 -26.19 -19.25
N ASN A 143 -11.86 -25.60 -19.92
CA ASN A 143 -11.96 -24.16 -20.08
C ASN A 143 -12.60 -23.46 -18.88
N HIS A 144 -13.43 -24.15 -18.09
CA HIS A 144 -14.24 -23.53 -17.03
C HIS A 144 -13.52 -23.43 -15.66
N LEU A 145 -12.58 -24.32 -15.36
CA LEU A 145 -11.83 -24.26 -14.09
C LEU A 145 -10.61 -23.34 -14.20
N ASN A 146 -9.93 -23.36 -15.35
CA ASN A 146 -8.75 -22.54 -15.58
C ASN A 146 -9.08 -21.04 -15.66
N CYS A 147 -10.21 -20.66 -16.28
CA CYS A 147 -10.63 -19.25 -16.34
C CYS A 147 -10.91 -18.66 -14.95
N THR A 148 -11.58 -19.40 -14.07
CA THR A 148 -11.93 -18.91 -12.73
C THR A 148 -10.68 -18.68 -11.86
N THR A 149 -9.64 -19.51 -12.00
CA THR A 149 -8.37 -19.30 -11.30
C THR A 149 -7.55 -18.17 -11.89
N ASP A 150 -7.54 -18.02 -13.21
CA ASP A 150 -6.82 -16.96 -13.90
C ASP A 150 -7.41 -15.57 -13.57
N ASP A 151 -8.75 -15.47 -13.53
CA ASP A 151 -9.45 -14.24 -13.14
C ASP A 151 -9.10 -13.80 -11.72
N VAL A 152 -9.02 -14.74 -10.77
CA VAL A 152 -8.66 -14.44 -9.38
C VAL A 152 -7.19 -14.02 -9.27
N ILE A 153 -6.29 -14.63 -10.04
CA ILE A 153 -4.88 -14.25 -10.09
C ILE A 153 -4.74 -12.84 -10.68
N ARG A 154 -5.39 -12.57 -11.81
CA ARG A 154 -5.45 -11.25 -12.44
C ARG A 154 -5.99 -10.19 -11.47
N GLN A 155 -7.05 -10.50 -10.72
CA GLN A 155 -7.60 -9.58 -9.73
C GLN A 155 -6.62 -9.35 -8.56
N ALA A 156 -5.88 -10.36 -8.13
CA ALA A 156 -4.85 -10.21 -7.11
C ALA A 156 -3.69 -9.33 -7.59
N HIS A 157 -3.27 -9.47 -8.85
CA HIS A 157 -2.26 -8.61 -9.46
C HIS A 157 -2.74 -7.17 -9.62
N ARG A 158 -3.99 -6.97 -10.06
CA ARG A 158 -4.61 -5.64 -10.11
C ARG A 158 -4.63 -4.99 -8.73
N LEU A 159 -5.09 -5.70 -7.71
CA LEU A 159 -5.12 -5.20 -6.33
C LEU A 159 -3.71 -4.87 -5.83
N LYS A 160 -2.71 -5.70 -6.14
CA LYS A 160 -1.30 -5.43 -5.82
C LYS A 160 -0.84 -4.11 -6.42
N ASN A 161 -1.14 -3.87 -7.69
CA ASN A 161 -0.74 -2.64 -8.39
C ASN A 161 -1.47 -1.42 -7.85
N GLU A 162 -2.78 -1.53 -7.58
CA GLU A 162 -3.57 -0.46 -6.95
C GLU A 162 -3.01 -0.10 -5.56
N MET A 163 -2.70 -1.10 -4.73
CA MET A 163 -2.12 -0.88 -3.40
C MET A 163 -0.71 -0.29 -3.47
N PHE A 164 0.10 -0.70 -4.45
CA PHE A 164 1.41 -0.11 -4.70
C PHE A 164 1.30 1.39 -5.03
N VAL A 165 0.39 1.76 -5.95
CA VAL A 165 0.11 3.16 -6.30
C VAL A 165 -0.42 3.94 -5.09
N MET A 166 -1.34 3.36 -4.33
CA MET A 166 -1.90 3.98 -3.11
C MET A 166 -0.85 4.21 -2.03
N GLY A 167 0.05 3.25 -1.80
CA GLY A 167 1.18 3.39 -0.88
C GLY A 167 2.09 4.56 -1.26
N GLY A 168 2.29 4.79 -2.56
CA GLY A 168 2.92 5.98 -3.09
C GLY A 168 2.17 7.26 -2.72
N LYS A 169 0.87 7.32 -3.05
CA LYS A 169 0.03 8.51 -2.84
C LYS A 169 -0.02 8.95 -1.37
N ILE A 170 -0.10 8.00 -0.44
CA ILE A 170 -0.04 8.27 1.02
C ILE A 170 1.28 8.93 1.42
N LYS A 171 2.39 8.58 0.73
CA LYS A 171 3.72 9.18 0.93
C LYS A 171 3.96 10.43 0.05
N GLY A 172 2.94 10.93 -0.64
CA GLY A 172 3.07 12.07 -1.56
C GLY A 172 3.87 11.76 -2.84
N LYS A 173 4.01 10.48 -3.20
CA LYS A 173 4.75 10.01 -4.38
C LYS A 173 3.82 9.35 -5.37
N THR A 174 4.14 9.46 -6.65
CA THR A 174 3.49 8.69 -7.71
C THR A 174 4.37 7.52 -8.06
N LEU A 175 3.85 6.32 -7.89
CA LEU A 175 4.57 5.09 -8.20
C LEU A 175 3.97 4.47 -9.46
N LEU A 176 4.84 4.07 -10.38
CA LEU A 176 4.48 3.48 -11.66
C LEU A 176 4.51 1.94 -11.53
N PRO A 177 3.35 1.26 -11.55
CA PRO A 177 3.31 -0.19 -11.42
C PRO A 177 3.95 -0.85 -12.66
N LEU A 178 4.66 -1.96 -12.46
CA LEU A 178 5.25 -2.75 -13.54
C LEU A 178 4.31 -3.90 -13.96
N PRO A 179 4.38 -4.35 -15.22
CA PRO A 179 3.62 -5.50 -15.69
C PRO A 179 4.02 -6.78 -14.99
N GLU A 180 3.05 -7.69 -14.96
CA GLU A 180 3.21 -9.05 -14.46
C GLU A 180 4.33 -9.77 -15.23
N ASN A 181 4.99 -10.74 -14.58
CA ASN A 181 6.02 -11.60 -15.18
C ASN A 181 7.34 -10.92 -15.61
N MET A 182 7.51 -9.60 -15.46
CA MET A 182 8.80 -8.95 -15.72
C MET A 182 9.93 -9.36 -14.76
N THR A 183 9.59 -9.78 -13.55
CA THR A 183 10.58 -10.25 -12.56
C THR A 183 11.13 -11.65 -12.85
N ALA A 184 10.53 -12.39 -13.78
CA ALA A 184 10.97 -13.73 -14.18
C ALA A 184 11.79 -13.74 -15.48
N LEU A 185 11.95 -12.57 -16.11
CA LEU A 185 12.55 -12.38 -17.42
C LEU A 185 14.06 -12.09 -17.31
N ASP A 186 14.78 -12.90 -16.53
CA ASP A 186 16.25 -12.91 -16.52
C ASP A 186 16.83 -13.72 -17.69
N SER A 187 15.99 -14.31 -18.55
CA SER A 187 16.43 -15.05 -19.74
C SER A 187 15.78 -14.50 -21.01
N VAL A 188 16.66 -14.08 -21.91
CA VAL A 188 16.44 -13.59 -23.27
C VAL A 188 15.74 -14.67 -24.11
N SER A 189 14.42 -14.79 -24.00
CA SER A 189 13.62 -15.50 -25.00
C SER A 189 13.05 -14.48 -25.97
N GLU A 190 13.49 -14.54 -27.22
CA GLU A 190 13.13 -13.65 -28.35
C GLU A 190 11.64 -13.70 -28.74
N VAL A 191 10.83 -14.49 -28.04
CA VAL A 191 9.38 -14.59 -28.26
C VAL A 191 8.66 -13.96 -27.07
N PHE A 192 8.35 -12.66 -27.19
CA PHE A 192 7.45 -12.01 -26.24
C PHE A 192 6.03 -12.53 -26.49
N ASP A 193 5.42 -13.11 -25.46
CA ASP A 193 4.03 -13.57 -25.50
C ASP A 193 3.09 -12.37 -25.80
N SER A 194 2.09 -12.57 -26.64
CA SER A 194 1.07 -11.57 -26.96
C SER A 194 0.36 -11.07 -25.69
N SER A 195 0.25 -11.92 -24.66
CA SER A 195 -0.29 -11.57 -23.34
C SER A 195 0.59 -10.55 -22.61
N LEU A 196 1.92 -10.71 -22.66
CA LEU A 196 2.87 -9.77 -22.06
C LEU A 196 2.82 -8.42 -22.76
N LEU A 197 2.76 -8.42 -24.10
CA LEU A 197 2.65 -7.18 -24.87
C LEU A 197 1.38 -6.41 -24.49
N HIS A 198 0.22 -7.08 -24.46
CA HIS A 198 -1.04 -6.45 -24.06
C HIS A 198 -1.01 -5.90 -22.63
N SER A 199 -0.35 -6.62 -21.72
CA SER A 199 -0.16 -6.18 -20.33
C SER A 199 0.72 -4.92 -20.25
N ILE A 200 1.79 -4.86 -21.05
CA ILE A 200 2.64 -3.67 -21.17
C ILE A 200 1.82 -2.50 -21.71
N GLU A 201 1.09 -2.69 -22.81
CA GLU A 201 0.28 -1.65 -23.44
C GLU A 201 -0.74 -1.05 -22.46
N THR A 202 -1.43 -1.90 -21.69
CA THR A 202 -2.37 -1.48 -20.65
C THR A 202 -1.69 -0.58 -19.61
N ILE A 203 -0.50 -0.96 -19.16
CA ILE A 203 0.24 -0.19 -18.16
C ILE A 203 0.76 1.14 -18.72
N ILE A 204 1.12 1.21 -20.00
CA ILE A 204 1.50 2.48 -20.63
C ILE A 204 0.32 3.45 -20.68
N ILE A 205 -0.90 2.96 -20.92
CA ILE A 205 -2.12 3.76 -20.83
C ILE A 205 -2.25 4.30 -19.39
N ASP A 206 -2.18 3.42 -18.38
CA ASP A 206 -2.32 3.80 -16.98
C ASP A 206 -1.27 4.83 -16.54
N TRP A 207 -0.01 4.66 -16.97
CA TRP A 207 1.04 5.65 -16.71
C TRP A 207 0.71 6.99 -17.37
N SER A 208 0.25 6.98 -18.62
CA SER A 208 -0.13 8.21 -19.33
C SER A 208 -1.24 8.97 -18.60
N HIS A 209 -2.26 8.27 -18.10
CA HIS A 209 -3.32 8.85 -17.27
C HIS A 209 -2.78 9.43 -15.96
N GLN A 210 -2.00 8.64 -15.20
CA GLN A 210 -1.43 9.09 -13.92
C GLN A 210 -0.52 10.31 -14.06
N ILE A 211 0.32 10.36 -15.10
CA ILE A 211 1.21 11.50 -15.35
C ILE A 211 0.39 12.73 -15.75
N ARG A 212 -0.61 12.58 -16.61
CA ARG A 212 -1.51 13.68 -16.97
C ARG A 212 -2.20 14.27 -15.74
N ASP A 213 -2.72 13.44 -14.83
CA ASP A 213 -3.41 13.88 -13.62
C ASP A 213 -2.49 14.68 -12.67
N ILE A 214 -1.19 14.39 -12.67
CA ILE A 214 -0.20 15.15 -11.90
C ILE A 214 0.11 16.46 -12.60
N LEU A 215 0.28 16.42 -13.91
CA LEU A 215 0.64 17.58 -14.69
C LEU A 215 -0.50 18.60 -14.80
N SER A 216 -1.75 18.15 -14.73
CA SER A 216 -2.95 19.01 -14.78
C SER A 216 -3.24 19.76 -13.47
N LYS A 217 -2.56 19.42 -12.36
CA LYS A 217 -2.76 20.14 -11.09
C LYS A 217 -2.30 21.59 -11.22
N ASP A 218 -3.09 22.51 -10.70
CA ASP A 218 -2.80 23.93 -10.71
C ASP A 218 -2.49 24.43 -9.29
N SER A 219 -1.45 25.27 -9.15
CA SER A 219 -1.13 25.91 -7.87
C SER A 219 -2.20 26.91 -7.45
N ALA A 220 -2.97 27.45 -8.41
CA ALA A 220 -4.05 28.39 -8.17
C ALA A 220 -5.35 27.73 -7.67
N GLN A 221 -5.45 26.39 -7.65
CA GLN A 221 -6.69 25.71 -7.28
C GLN A 221 -7.30 26.15 -5.94
N PRO A 222 -6.52 26.32 -4.84
CA PRO A 222 -7.09 26.82 -3.58
C PRO A 222 -7.69 28.22 -3.71
N LEU A 223 -7.13 29.10 -4.55
CA LEU A 223 -7.69 30.42 -4.83
C LEU A 223 -9.00 30.32 -5.62
N LEU A 224 -9.05 29.43 -6.62
CA LEU A 224 -10.26 29.17 -7.41
C LEU A 224 -11.39 28.57 -6.56
N ASP A 225 -11.03 27.80 -5.53
CA ASP A 225 -11.97 27.25 -4.54
C ASP A 225 -12.44 28.29 -3.49
N GLY A 226 -12.04 29.56 -3.64
CA GLY A 226 -12.40 30.66 -2.74
C GLY A 226 -11.65 30.65 -1.40
N LEU A 227 -10.55 29.89 -1.29
CA LEU A 227 -9.68 29.91 -0.11
C LEU A 227 -8.71 31.09 -0.19
N ASN A 228 -8.14 31.44 0.97
CA ASN A 228 -7.10 32.47 1.10
C ASN A 228 -5.75 31.82 1.45
N PRO A 229 -5.10 31.08 0.52
CA PRO A 229 -3.83 30.42 0.78
C PRO A 229 -2.72 31.45 1.04
N LEU A 230 -1.85 31.15 2.00
CA LEU A 230 -0.61 31.91 2.21
C LEU A 230 0.42 31.56 1.12
N PRO A 231 1.40 32.44 0.83
CA PRO A 231 2.46 32.16 -0.16
C PRO A 231 3.20 30.84 0.05
N ARG A 232 3.30 30.38 1.32
CA ARG A 232 3.87 29.08 1.66
C ARG A 232 3.17 27.91 0.96
N VAL A 233 1.85 27.99 0.76
CA VAL A 233 1.08 26.94 0.09
C VAL A 233 1.54 26.75 -1.36
N GLU A 234 1.82 27.84 -2.07
CA GLU A 234 2.35 27.78 -3.43
C GLU A 234 3.78 27.20 -3.46
N PHE A 235 4.62 27.60 -2.51
CA PHE A 235 5.96 27.02 -2.38
C PHE A 235 5.90 25.50 -2.12
N ASP A 236 5.08 25.08 -1.16
CA ASP A 236 4.90 23.66 -0.81
C ASP A 236 4.35 22.88 -2.02
N PHE A 237 3.42 23.46 -2.79
CA PHE A 237 2.93 22.87 -4.04
C PHE A 237 4.06 22.60 -5.05
N TRP A 238 4.85 23.62 -5.37
CA TRP A 238 5.93 23.49 -6.37
C TRP A 238 7.04 22.56 -5.89
N PHE A 239 7.38 22.63 -4.61
CA PHE A 239 8.36 21.74 -3.99
C PHE A 239 7.89 20.28 -4.04
N SER A 240 6.68 19.97 -3.57
CA SER A 240 6.11 18.63 -3.62
C SER A 240 6.00 18.11 -5.06
N ARG A 241 5.57 18.95 -6.01
CA ARG A 241 5.51 18.59 -7.43
C ARG A 241 6.88 18.28 -8.02
N GLN A 242 7.90 19.08 -7.70
CA GLN A 242 9.27 18.85 -8.15
C GLN A 242 9.84 17.53 -7.60
N VAL A 243 9.67 17.26 -6.29
CA VAL A 243 10.10 16.01 -5.66
C VAL A 243 9.38 14.80 -6.26
N ASN A 244 8.07 14.91 -6.49
CA ASN A 244 7.29 13.83 -7.09
C ASN A 244 7.73 13.55 -8.54
N LEU A 245 7.88 14.58 -9.39
CA LEU A 245 8.34 14.41 -10.77
C LEU A 245 9.78 13.90 -10.86
N GLN A 246 10.64 14.26 -9.92
CA GLN A 246 11.98 13.66 -9.79
C GLN A 246 11.88 12.15 -9.53
N CYS A 247 11.03 11.73 -8.60
CA CYS A 247 10.83 10.32 -8.26
C CYS A 247 10.25 9.52 -9.44
N ILE A 248 9.32 10.10 -10.20
CA ILE A 248 8.78 9.48 -11.41
C ILE A 248 9.86 9.34 -12.48
N ASN A 249 10.66 10.40 -12.68
CA ASN A 249 11.75 10.39 -13.63
C ASN A 249 12.75 9.26 -13.31
N GLU A 250 13.14 9.08 -12.05
CA GLU A 250 14.00 7.98 -11.62
C GLU A 250 13.40 6.59 -11.94
N GLN A 251 12.09 6.40 -11.72
CA GLN A 251 11.39 5.17 -12.07
C GLN A 251 11.40 4.89 -13.58
N LEU A 252 11.20 5.92 -14.43
CA LEU A 252 11.21 5.77 -15.88
C LEU A 252 12.58 5.34 -16.44
N TYR A 253 13.67 5.66 -15.75
CA TYR A 253 15.02 5.23 -16.15
C TYR A 253 15.46 3.89 -15.52
N ALA A 254 14.60 3.23 -14.76
CA ALA A 254 14.87 1.91 -14.20
C ALA A 254 15.09 0.86 -15.30
N PRO A 255 15.94 -0.17 -15.07
CA PRO A 255 16.27 -1.16 -16.09
C PRO A 255 15.04 -1.91 -16.63
N GLN A 256 14.04 -2.16 -15.78
CA GLN A 256 12.79 -2.80 -16.18
C GLN A 256 12.00 -1.95 -17.19
N VAL A 257 12.03 -0.62 -17.06
CA VAL A 257 11.34 0.28 -18.01
C VAL A 257 12.10 0.37 -19.33
N LYS A 258 13.44 0.27 -19.32
CA LYS A 258 14.22 0.13 -20.55
C LYS A 258 13.85 -1.14 -21.31
N MET A 259 13.61 -2.23 -20.60
CA MET A 259 13.12 -3.47 -21.20
C MET A 259 11.71 -3.30 -21.80
N ILE A 260 10.79 -2.64 -21.09
CA ILE A 260 9.46 -2.28 -21.63
C ILE A 260 9.60 -1.50 -22.94
N ALA A 261 10.50 -0.52 -22.97
CA ALA A 261 10.74 0.30 -24.14
C ALA A 261 11.24 -0.53 -25.34
N ASP A 262 12.22 -1.41 -25.12
CA ASP A 262 12.75 -2.30 -26.15
C ASP A 262 11.67 -3.25 -26.70
N ILE A 263 10.83 -3.81 -25.83
CA ILE A 263 9.71 -4.68 -26.23
C ILE A 263 8.73 -3.93 -27.14
N LEU A 264 8.28 -2.73 -26.72
CA LEU A 264 7.31 -1.94 -27.48
C LEU A 264 7.87 -1.49 -28.84
N GLU A 265 9.16 -1.15 -28.88
CA GLU A 265 9.84 -0.74 -30.11
C GLU A 265 9.97 -1.91 -31.10
N ARG A 266 10.43 -3.08 -30.63
CA ARG A 266 10.56 -4.29 -31.46
C ARG A 266 9.21 -4.79 -31.96
N ALA A 267 8.19 -4.77 -31.10
CA ALA A 267 6.83 -5.16 -31.45
C ALA A 267 6.12 -4.13 -32.35
N LYS A 268 6.72 -2.96 -32.60
CA LYS A 268 6.10 -1.84 -33.33
C LYS A 268 4.72 -1.47 -32.77
N SER A 269 4.59 -1.49 -31.44
CA SER A 269 3.32 -1.21 -30.77
C SER A 269 2.87 0.24 -31.02
N CYS A 270 1.56 0.43 -31.19
CA CYS A 270 0.95 1.75 -31.32
C CYS A 270 1.06 2.60 -30.03
N TYR A 271 1.44 1.99 -28.90
CA TYR A 271 1.67 2.68 -27.62
C TYR A 271 3.11 3.13 -27.42
N TRP A 272 4.04 2.81 -28.32
CA TRP A 272 5.42 3.33 -28.27
C TRP A 272 5.48 4.87 -28.26
N PRO A 273 4.71 5.62 -29.09
CA PRO A 273 4.62 7.07 -28.99
C PRO A 273 4.07 7.57 -27.65
N ALA A 274 3.11 6.85 -27.04
CA ALA A 274 2.56 7.22 -25.75
C ALA A 274 3.63 7.16 -24.65
N LEU A 275 4.45 6.09 -24.63
CA LEU A 275 5.59 5.99 -23.72
C LEU A 275 6.59 7.14 -23.92
N LYS A 276 6.94 7.48 -25.17
CA LYS A 276 7.82 8.63 -25.45
C LYS A 276 7.25 9.96 -24.95
N ASN A 277 5.93 10.16 -25.08
CA ASN A 277 5.26 11.34 -24.53
C ASN A 277 5.38 11.38 -23.00
N VAL A 278 5.20 10.25 -22.31
CA VAL A 278 5.41 10.18 -20.85
C VAL A 278 6.81 10.65 -20.44
N PHE A 279 7.88 10.17 -21.10
CA PHE A 279 9.25 10.63 -20.83
C PHE A 279 9.42 12.13 -21.05
N ARG A 280 8.90 12.64 -22.17
CA ARG A 280 8.98 14.07 -22.52
C ARG A 280 8.24 14.93 -21.49
N ASP A 281 7.01 14.57 -21.17
CA ASP A 281 6.12 15.37 -20.34
C ASP A 281 6.62 15.40 -18.88
N VAL A 282 7.16 14.29 -18.37
CA VAL A 282 7.83 14.25 -17.05
C VAL A 282 9.09 15.12 -17.04
N SER A 283 9.93 15.04 -18.07
CA SER A 283 11.15 15.85 -18.19
C SER A 283 10.84 17.36 -18.23
N ALA A 284 9.86 17.74 -19.05
CA ALA A 284 9.40 19.12 -19.18
C ALA A 284 8.77 19.61 -17.86
N GLY A 285 7.88 18.82 -17.27
CA GLY A 285 7.22 19.15 -16.00
C GLY A 285 8.22 19.32 -14.85
N LYS A 286 9.25 18.47 -14.79
CA LYS A 286 10.33 18.57 -13.78
C LYS A 286 11.12 19.86 -13.94
N LEU A 287 11.50 20.21 -15.17
CA LEU A 287 12.20 21.47 -15.45
C LEU A 287 11.35 22.67 -15.08
N PHE A 288 10.07 22.66 -15.45
CA PHE A 288 9.14 23.72 -15.13
C PHE A 288 8.97 23.88 -13.61
N SER A 289 8.72 22.78 -12.89
CA SER A 289 8.55 22.81 -11.43
C SER A 289 9.80 23.35 -10.73
N ARG A 290 11.00 22.96 -11.18
CA ARG A 290 12.27 23.48 -10.64
C ARG A 290 12.38 25.00 -10.85
N LYS A 291 12.00 25.51 -12.01
CA LYS A 291 11.99 26.96 -12.27
C LYS A 291 10.99 27.68 -11.34
N SER A 292 9.78 27.15 -11.20
CA SER A 292 8.75 27.73 -10.34
C SER A 292 9.14 27.74 -8.87
N THR A 293 9.80 26.68 -8.36
CA THR A 293 10.35 26.65 -6.99
C THR A 293 11.40 27.75 -6.78
N CYS A 294 12.30 27.98 -7.75
CA CYS A 294 13.31 29.03 -7.67
C CYS A 294 12.70 30.44 -7.69
N VAL A 295 11.68 30.67 -8.52
CA VAL A 295 10.99 31.95 -8.62
C VAL A 295 10.21 32.26 -7.34
N THR A 296 9.45 31.29 -6.82
CA THR A 296 8.70 31.46 -5.57
C THR A 296 9.63 31.70 -4.39
N SER A 297 10.75 30.97 -4.28
CA SER A 297 11.74 31.23 -3.23
C SER A 297 12.37 32.62 -3.34
N GLY A 298 12.75 33.04 -4.55
CA GLY A 298 13.36 34.35 -4.78
C GLY A 298 12.38 35.50 -4.57
N GLY A 299 11.12 35.34 -4.98
CA GLY A 299 10.04 36.31 -4.78
C GLY A 299 9.72 36.51 -3.30
N ILE A 300 9.59 35.41 -2.54
CA ILE A 300 9.36 35.46 -1.08
C ILE A 300 10.53 36.15 -0.38
N GLN A 301 11.77 35.83 -0.76
CA GLN A 301 12.96 36.46 -0.20
C GLN A 301 13.00 37.97 -0.50
N ASN A 302 12.69 38.37 -1.74
CA ASN A 302 12.68 39.77 -2.16
C ASN A 302 11.51 40.58 -1.59
N PHE A 303 10.39 39.96 -1.21
CA PHE A 303 9.25 40.66 -0.58
C PHE A 303 9.35 40.69 0.95
N LEU A 304 9.73 39.58 1.59
CA LEU A 304 9.75 39.49 3.05
C LEU A 304 10.98 40.14 3.67
N LEU A 305 12.17 40.09 3.05
CA LEU A 305 13.35 40.73 3.63
C LEU A 305 13.20 42.24 3.77
N PRO A 306 12.75 42.99 2.75
CA PRO A 306 12.55 44.43 2.89
C PRO A 306 11.45 44.79 3.90
N VAL A 307 10.38 43.98 3.99
CA VAL A 307 9.29 44.19 4.94
C VAL A 307 9.74 43.90 6.37
N LEU A 308 10.47 42.81 6.62
CA LEU A 308 11.09 42.51 7.91
C LEU A 308 12.15 43.55 8.29
N TRP A 309 12.91 44.04 7.32
CA TRP A 309 13.92 45.09 7.52
C TRP A 309 13.27 46.44 7.84
N ALA A 310 12.15 46.79 7.21
CA ALA A 310 11.34 47.95 7.56
C ALA A 310 10.67 47.81 8.93
N TRP A 311 10.25 46.61 9.31
CA TRP A 311 9.62 46.33 10.61
C TRP A 311 10.62 46.34 11.77
N LEU A 312 11.85 45.86 11.54
CA LEU A 312 12.94 45.87 12.53
C LEU A 312 13.71 47.21 12.55
N GLY A 313 13.79 47.91 11.43
CA GLY A 313 14.52 49.18 11.25
C GLY A 313 13.75 50.43 11.68
N GLY A 314 12.46 50.33 12.00
CA GLY A 314 11.60 51.47 12.37
C GLY A 314 11.65 51.91 13.84
N ARG A 315 12.49 51.31 14.70
CA ARG A 315 12.67 51.73 16.11
C ARG A 315 14.05 52.37 16.36
N GLY A 316 14.45 53.30 15.51
CA GLY A 316 15.62 54.13 15.75
C GLY A 316 15.44 55.50 15.14
N LEU A 317 15.37 56.53 16.00
CA LEU A 317 15.40 57.98 15.75
C LEU A 317 14.06 58.71 15.93
N VAL A 318 13.66 58.88 17.19
CA VAL A 318 13.33 60.21 17.72
C VAL A 318 14.08 60.34 19.04
N GLY A 319 15.23 61.01 18.98
CA GLY A 319 16.00 61.52 20.11
C GLY A 319 16.48 62.91 19.72
#